data_AF-A0A075LQF9-F1
#
_entry.id   AF-A0A075LQF9-F1
#
_cell.length_a   1.000
_cell.length_b   1.000
_cell.length_c   1.000
_cell.angle_alpha   90.00
_cell.angle_beta   90.00
_cell.angle_gamma   90.00
#
_symmetry.space_group_name_H-M   'P 1'
#
loop_
_entity.id
_entity.type
_entity.pdbx_description
1 polymer ?
#
loop_
_entity_poly.entity_id
_entity_poly.type
_entity_poly.pdbx_seq_one_letter_code
_entity_poly.pdbx_strand_id
1 'polypeptide(L)'
;MVNVERVKEAFELLRKPDNIPFPYISEHLNVVKRRENASFETFRPNFNRVEYNAVIGWEGQSYTYGYKEGFFNIAHAAIEPAAHIPDTLVFSIIFNYRQYLELVLKENITRFEILWECPMSNNKTHDLSILLDRLLELLKTRDYNFLISEVQKKVINDFMEIDSKNDAFRFVYDFEGQLSHKYDHKIINLLDLHYTMNEIYNDFNAIDYLFGADEALENRYSHPSIEGLLVALNSYLTNGKNRKGINSLAKLKHLIFEFTFAFNEKSTLKFDADDTNVTEMNETEYGVSNDYFTIVLHVDNEEIKSMRVKH
;
A
#
# COMPACT_ATOMS: atom_id res chain seq x y z
N MET A 1 -14.25 -46.79 3.71
CA MET A 1 -13.00 -46.52 4.44
C MET A 1 -11.90 -46.27 3.41
N VAL A 2 -11.19 -45.14 3.49
CA VAL A 2 -10.06 -44.85 2.58
C VAL A 2 -8.87 -45.74 2.98
N ASN A 3 -8.24 -46.41 2.01
CA ASN A 3 -7.03 -47.19 2.25
C ASN A 3 -5.83 -46.24 2.36
N VAL A 4 -5.36 -46.03 3.59
CA VAL A 4 -4.27 -45.10 3.91
C VAL A 4 -2.98 -45.47 3.17
N GLU A 5 -2.67 -46.75 2.97
CA GLU A 5 -1.41 -47.14 2.32
C GLU A 5 -1.43 -46.87 0.83
N ARG A 6 -2.57 -47.07 0.16
CA ARG A 6 -2.73 -46.60 -1.23
C ARG A 6 -2.60 -45.08 -1.36
N VAL A 7 -3.05 -44.32 -0.36
CA VAL A 7 -2.87 -42.86 -0.34
C VAL A 7 -1.41 -42.48 -0.16
N LYS A 8 -0.68 -43.15 0.75
CA LYS A 8 0.76 -42.93 0.93
C LYS A 8 1.54 -43.26 -0.34
N GLU A 9 1.29 -44.41 -0.94
CA GLU A 9 1.94 -44.82 -2.20
C GLU A 9 1.70 -43.80 -3.32
N ALA A 10 0.45 -43.37 -3.51
CA ALA A 10 0.10 -42.36 -4.50
C ALA A 10 0.79 -41.01 -4.21
N PHE A 11 0.81 -40.58 -2.95
CA PHE A 11 1.48 -39.34 -2.55
C PHE A 11 2.99 -39.40 -2.79
N GLU A 12 3.64 -40.52 -2.44
CA GLU A 12 5.08 -40.72 -2.68
C GLU A 12 5.45 -40.63 -4.15
N LEU A 13 4.59 -41.18 -5.03
CA LEU A 13 4.77 -41.14 -6.48
C LEU A 13 4.58 -39.72 -7.03
N LEU A 14 3.54 -39.02 -6.59
CA LEU A 14 3.20 -37.68 -7.08
C LEU A 14 4.10 -36.58 -6.50
N ARG A 15 4.66 -36.76 -5.30
CA ARG A 15 5.45 -35.71 -4.64
C ARG A 15 6.88 -35.60 -5.13
N LYS A 16 7.39 -36.48 -6.01
CA LYS A 16 8.79 -36.53 -6.45
C LYS A 16 9.00 -36.19 -7.94
N PRO A 17 8.36 -35.15 -8.51
CA PRO A 17 8.73 -34.70 -9.85
C PRO A 17 10.08 -33.97 -9.80
N ASP A 18 10.85 -34.11 -10.87
CA ASP A 18 12.06 -33.31 -11.09
C ASP A 18 11.73 -31.88 -11.54
N ASN A 19 10.57 -31.69 -12.20
CA ASN A 19 10.09 -30.41 -12.70
C ASN A 19 8.58 -30.20 -12.43
N ILE A 20 8.19 -28.96 -12.17
CA ILE A 20 6.78 -28.56 -12.17
C ILE A 20 6.33 -28.41 -13.63
N PRO A 21 5.22 -29.03 -14.06
CA PRO A 21 4.74 -28.88 -15.42
C PRO A 21 4.04 -27.52 -15.59
N PHE A 22 4.81 -26.45 -15.80
CA PHE A 22 4.30 -25.13 -16.15
C PHE A 22 4.81 -24.71 -17.54
N PRO A 23 3.96 -24.75 -18.59
CA PRO A 23 4.43 -24.67 -19.98
C PRO A 23 4.83 -23.27 -20.46
N TYR A 24 4.59 -22.22 -19.66
CA TYR A 24 4.80 -20.81 -20.06
C TYR A 24 5.96 -20.13 -19.32
N ILE A 25 6.78 -20.88 -18.60
CA ILE A 25 8.04 -20.39 -18.03
C ILE A 25 9.18 -21.28 -18.47
N SER A 26 10.39 -20.72 -18.50
CA SER A 26 11.59 -21.46 -18.88
C SER A 26 11.77 -22.68 -17.98
N GLU A 27 12.11 -23.84 -18.58
CA GLU A 27 12.25 -25.13 -17.87
C GLU A 27 13.17 -25.05 -16.65
N HIS A 28 14.23 -24.24 -16.70
CA HIS A 28 15.14 -24.07 -15.57
C HIS A 28 14.47 -23.47 -14.31
N LEU A 29 13.35 -22.75 -14.46
CA LEU A 29 12.55 -22.22 -13.35
C LEU A 29 11.54 -23.24 -12.81
N ASN A 30 11.25 -24.29 -13.58
CA ASN A 30 10.38 -25.40 -13.16
C ASN A 30 11.09 -26.43 -12.27
N VAL A 31 12.41 -26.35 -12.13
CA VAL A 31 13.23 -27.34 -11.41
C VAL A 31 12.84 -27.43 -9.94
N VAL A 32 12.55 -28.64 -9.48
CA VAL A 32 12.24 -28.92 -8.08
C VAL A 32 13.50 -29.26 -7.30
N LYS A 33 14.02 -28.28 -6.55
CA LYS A 33 15.20 -28.47 -5.68
C LYS A 33 14.80 -28.94 -4.29
N ARG A 34 15.09 -30.20 -3.96
CA ARG A 34 14.85 -30.77 -2.63
C ARG A 34 15.94 -30.38 -1.65
N ARG A 35 15.55 -30.16 -0.39
CA ARG A 35 16.47 -29.90 0.73
C ARG A 35 16.74 -31.21 1.45
N GLU A 36 17.98 -31.43 1.85
CA GLU A 36 18.40 -32.67 2.53
C GLU A 36 17.94 -32.71 4.00
N ASN A 37 17.79 -31.55 4.63
CA ASN A 37 17.38 -31.40 6.02
C ASN A 37 16.68 -30.04 6.22
N ALA A 38 16.26 -29.78 7.46
CA ALA A 38 15.53 -28.57 7.84
C ALA A 38 16.43 -27.39 8.26
N SER A 39 17.77 -27.47 8.11
CA SER A 39 18.68 -26.37 8.52
C SER A 39 18.85 -25.29 7.45
N PHE A 40 18.01 -25.28 6.41
CA PHE A 40 18.03 -24.23 5.39
C PHE A 40 17.15 -23.05 5.79
N GLU A 41 17.52 -21.87 5.32
CA GLU A 41 16.70 -20.67 5.40
C GLU A 41 15.98 -20.43 4.06
N THR A 42 14.68 -20.10 4.12
CA THR A 42 13.85 -19.83 2.94
C THR A 42 14.18 -18.46 2.33
N PHE A 43 14.28 -17.42 3.17
CA PHE A 43 14.52 -16.04 2.76
C PHE A 43 16.01 -15.72 2.91
N ARG A 44 16.82 -16.16 1.95
CA ARG A 44 18.29 -16.00 1.99
C ARG A 44 18.84 -15.49 0.65
N PRO A 45 19.96 -14.76 0.66
CA PRO A 45 20.63 -14.39 -0.57
C PRO A 45 21.25 -15.62 -1.26
N ASN A 46 21.37 -15.55 -2.58
CA ASN A 46 22.18 -16.47 -3.37
C ASN A 46 23.28 -15.68 -4.10
N PHE A 47 24.51 -15.80 -3.61
CA PHE A 47 25.65 -15.08 -4.19
C PHE A 47 26.15 -15.67 -5.52
N ASN A 48 25.62 -16.83 -5.95
CA ASN A 48 25.90 -17.40 -7.27
C ASN A 48 24.87 -16.97 -8.34
N ARG A 49 23.79 -16.31 -7.93
CA ARG A 49 22.66 -15.84 -8.75
C ARG A 49 22.17 -14.50 -8.19
N VAL A 50 23.09 -13.53 -8.14
CA VAL A 50 22.85 -12.23 -7.49
C VAL A 50 21.74 -11.43 -8.16
N GLU A 51 21.48 -11.68 -9.43
CA GLU A 51 20.41 -11.07 -10.22
C GLU A 51 19.00 -11.41 -9.72
N TYR A 52 18.85 -12.46 -8.90
CA TYR A 52 17.59 -12.84 -8.25
C TYR A 52 17.53 -12.42 -6.77
N ASN A 53 18.55 -11.74 -6.24
CA ASN A 53 18.49 -11.21 -4.89
C ASN A 53 17.66 -9.91 -4.89
N ALA A 54 16.73 -9.81 -3.96
CA ALA A 54 15.98 -8.59 -3.67
C ALA A 54 16.15 -8.21 -2.20
N VAL A 55 16.01 -6.93 -1.90
CA VAL A 55 16.07 -6.40 -0.53
C VAL A 55 14.69 -5.86 -0.16
N ILE A 56 14.25 -6.12 1.06
CA ILE A 56 13.00 -5.60 1.62
C ILE A 56 13.37 -4.61 2.73
N GLY A 57 12.89 -3.38 2.64
CA GLY A 57 13.03 -2.38 3.69
C GLY A 57 14.43 -1.75 3.79
N TRP A 58 15.04 -1.36 2.66
CA TRP A 58 16.30 -0.61 2.69
C TRP A 58 16.07 0.88 2.97
N GLU A 59 17.10 1.55 3.51
CA GLU A 59 17.03 2.97 3.86
C GLU A 59 16.78 3.85 2.63
N GLY A 60 15.77 4.73 2.70
CA GLY A 60 15.35 5.57 1.58
C GLY A 60 14.40 4.88 0.58
N GLN A 61 14.05 3.61 0.79
CA GLN A 61 12.99 2.97 0.02
C GLN A 61 11.65 3.66 0.31
N SER A 62 11.02 4.21 -0.74
CA SER A 62 9.59 4.52 -0.66
C SER A 62 8.83 3.21 -0.52
N TYR A 63 8.33 2.96 0.69
CA TYR A 63 7.47 1.81 0.97
C TYR A 63 6.22 1.85 0.09
N THR A 64 5.74 3.01 -0.34
CA THR A 64 4.61 3.09 -1.28
C THR A 64 5.04 2.69 -2.69
N TYR A 65 6.20 3.13 -3.17
CA TYR A 65 6.69 2.82 -4.52
C TYR A 65 6.87 1.31 -4.73
N GLY A 66 7.60 0.62 -3.86
CA GLY A 66 7.85 -0.81 -4.01
C GLY A 66 6.56 -1.66 -4.01
N TYR A 67 5.58 -1.26 -3.20
CA TYR A 67 4.30 -1.94 -3.13
C TYR A 67 3.45 -1.63 -4.36
N LYS A 68 3.19 -0.35 -4.66
CA LYS A 68 2.39 0.10 -5.80
C LYS A 68 2.94 -0.45 -7.12
N GLU A 69 4.22 -0.23 -7.39
CA GLU A 69 4.87 -0.70 -8.62
C GLU A 69 4.94 -2.22 -8.69
N GLY A 70 5.14 -2.90 -7.55
CA GLY A 70 5.15 -4.36 -7.49
C GLY A 70 3.83 -4.95 -7.99
N PHE A 71 2.71 -4.40 -7.53
CA PHE A 71 1.37 -4.81 -7.96
C PHE A 71 1.12 -4.55 -9.45
N PHE A 72 1.46 -3.37 -9.97
CA PHE A 72 1.31 -3.10 -11.40
C PHE A 72 2.19 -4.01 -12.26
N ASN A 73 3.48 -4.11 -11.93
CA ASN A 73 4.46 -4.84 -12.73
C ASN A 73 4.17 -6.34 -12.80
N ILE A 74 3.70 -6.96 -11.71
CA ILE A 74 3.36 -8.39 -11.76
C ILE A 74 2.08 -8.66 -12.56
N ALA A 75 1.09 -7.75 -12.51
CA ALA A 75 -0.09 -7.84 -13.38
C ALA A 75 0.30 -7.68 -14.85
N HIS A 76 1.19 -6.72 -15.14
CA HIS A 76 1.71 -6.45 -16.47
C HIS A 76 2.50 -7.64 -17.04
N ALA A 77 3.41 -8.22 -16.24
CA ALA A 77 4.19 -9.40 -16.63
C ALA A 77 3.32 -10.65 -16.85
N ALA A 78 2.15 -10.73 -16.21
CA ALA A 78 1.23 -11.86 -16.34
C ALA A 78 0.38 -11.82 -17.63
N ILE A 79 0.40 -10.74 -18.41
CA ILE A 79 -0.43 -10.61 -19.62
C ILE A 79 0.01 -11.55 -20.74
N GLU A 80 1.32 -11.72 -20.95
CA GLU A 80 1.83 -12.65 -21.97
C GLU A 80 1.39 -14.11 -21.72
N PRO A 81 1.59 -14.70 -20.52
CA PRO A 81 1.08 -16.05 -20.26
C PRO A 81 -0.46 -16.12 -20.21
N ALA A 82 -1.16 -15.01 -19.96
CA ALA A 82 -2.63 -14.98 -19.96
C ALA A 82 -3.25 -15.26 -21.34
N ALA A 83 -2.49 -15.11 -22.44
CA ALA A 83 -2.94 -15.55 -23.76
C ALA A 83 -3.21 -17.06 -23.83
N HIS A 84 -2.66 -17.84 -22.90
CA HIS A 84 -2.79 -19.29 -22.88
C HIS A 84 -3.62 -19.83 -21.71
N ILE A 85 -3.60 -19.14 -20.56
CA ILE A 85 -4.31 -19.54 -19.33
C ILE A 85 -5.11 -18.38 -18.71
N PRO A 86 -5.99 -17.72 -19.48
CA PRO A 86 -6.68 -16.50 -19.03
C PRO A 86 -7.54 -16.77 -17.79
N ASP A 87 -8.25 -17.90 -17.76
CA ASP A 87 -9.17 -18.25 -16.66
C ASP A 87 -8.47 -18.48 -15.32
N THR A 88 -7.17 -18.80 -15.34
CA THR A 88 -6.37 -18.95 -14.12
C THR A 88 -5.75 -17.62 -13.70
N LEU A 89 -5.30 -16.81 -14.66
CA LEU A 89 -4.59 -15.56 -14.38
C LEU A 89 -5.51 -14.35 -14.16
N VAL A 90 -6.78 -14.40 -14.60
CA VAL A 90 -7.76 -13.33 -14.43
C VAL A 90 -7.86 -12.86 -12.97
N PHE A 91 -7.87 -13.79 -12.02
CA PHE A 91 -7.96 -13.48 -10.59
C PHE A 91 -6.75 -12.68 -10.11
N SER A 92 -5.54 -13.16 -10.40
CA SER A 92 -4.32 -12.48 -9.99
C SER A 92 -4.14 -11.15 -10.71
N ILE A 93 -4.40 -11.06 -12.01
CA ILE A 93 -4.24 -9.83 -12.78
C ILE A 93 -5.16 -8.73 -12.24
N ILE A 94 -6.46 -9.02 -12.09
CA ILE A 94 -7.44 -8.04 -11.60
C ILE A 94 -7.12 -7.65 -10.16
N PHE A 95 -6.82 -8.61 -9.29
CA PHE A 95 -6.42 -8.33 -7.91
C PHE A 95 -5.23 -7.37 -7.85
N ASN A 96 -4.18 -7.64 -8.62
CA ASN A 96 -2.97 -6.82 -8.60
C ASN A 96 -3.22 -5.41 -9.18
N TYR A 97 -3.97 -5.26 -10.28
CA TYR A 97 -4.35 -3.92 -10.77
C TYR A 97 -5.21 -3.15 -9.76
N ARG A 98 -6.14 -3.82 -9.07
CA ARG A 98 -6.95 -3.18 -8.02
C ARG A 98 -6.07 -2.67 -6.87
N GLN A 99 -5.07 -3.45 -6.45
CA GLN A 99 -4.13 -3.06 -5.40
C GLN A 99 -3.27 -1.86 -5.81
N TYR A 100 -2.82 -1.82 -7.07
CA TYR A 100 -2.15 -0.65 -7.63
C TYR A 100 -3.03 0.61 -7.48
N LEU A 101 -4.30 0.55 -7.90
CA LEU A 101 -5.25 1.67 -7.78
C LEU A 101 -5.46 2.10 -6.32
N GLU A 102 -5.58 1.15 -5.40
CA GLU A 102 -5.74 1.46 -3.98
C GLU A 102 -4.52 2.22 -3.44
N LEU A 103 -3.31 1.73 -3.73
CA LEU A 103 -2.08 2.31 -3.21
C LEU A 103 -1.78 3.67 -3.83
N VAL A 104 -2.01 3.83 -5.14
CA VAL A 104 -1.76 5.11 -5.81
C VAL A 104 -2.71 6.21 -5.34
N LEU A 105 -3.98 5.87 -5.06
CA LEU A 105 -4.92 6.82 -4.46
C LEU A 105 -4.49 7.22 -3.05
N LYS A 106 -4.11 6.24 -2.22
CA LYS A 106 -3.64 6.50 -0.84
C LYS A 106 -2.41 7.40 -0.82
N GLU A 107 -1.44 7.10 -1.66
CA GLU A 107 -0.22 7.89 -1.82
C GLU A 107 -0.52 9.33 -2.23
N ASN A 108 -1.34 9.52 -3.27
CA ASN A 108 -1.72 10.85 -3.74
C ASN A 108 -2.48 11.65 -2.66
N ILE A 109 -3.43 11.04 -1.95
CA ILE A 109 -4.12 11.70 -0.83
C ILE A 109 -3.11 12.18 0.21
N THR A 110 -2.19 11.31 0.65
CA THR A 110 -1.19 11.67 1.65
C THR A 110 -0.28 12.80 1.17
N ARG A 111 0.22 12.74 -0.07
CA ARG A 111 1.08 13.80 -0.63
C ARG A 111 0.36 15.14 -0.74
N PHE A 112 -0.87 15.16 -1.23
CA PHE A 112 -1.66 16.40 -1.32
C PHE A 112 -2.06 16.94 0.06
N GLU A 113 -2.35 16.08 1.03
CA GLU A 113 -2.61 16.52 2.41
C GLU A 113 -1.39 17.18 3.04
N ILE A 114 -0.20 16.61 2.82
CA ILE A 114 1.06 17.21 3.27
C ILE A 114 1.35 18.53 2.54
N LEU A 115 1.22 18.52 1.21
CA LEU A 115 1.50 19.69 0.36
C LEU A 115 0.63 20.88 0.73
N TRP A 116 -0.67 20.67 0.96
CA TRP A 116 -1.64 21.73 1.22
C TRP A 116 -1.96 21.94 2.69
N GLU A 117 -1.15 21.37 3.60
CA GLU A 117 -1.34 21.48 5.05
C GLU A 117 -2.75 21.06 5.49
N CYS A 118 -3.32 20.06 4.85
CA CYS A 118 -4.63 19.55 5.21
C CYS A 118 -4.52 18.57 6.40
N PRO A 119 -5.59 18.39 7.18
CA PRO A 119 -5.70 17.27 8.11
C PRO A 119 -5.34 15.95 7.43
N MET A 120 -4.37 15.23 7.99
CA MET A 120 -3.92 13.93 7.49
C MET A 120 -4.97 12.87 7.78
N SER A 121 -5.44 12.21 6.73
CA SER A 121 -6.41 11.13 6.81
C SER A 121 -5.77 9.82 7.26
N ASN A 122 -6.56 8.97 7.92
CA ASN A 122 -6.17 7.60 8.22
C ASN A 122 -6.71 6.66 7.13
N ASN A 123 -6.01 6.58 6.00
CA ASN A 123 -6.46 5.91 4.77
C ASN A 123 -6.41 4.37 4.86
N LYS A 124 -6.94 3.78 5.93
CA LYS A 124 -6.97 2.32 6.16
C LYS A 124 -8.15 1.61 5.48
N THR A 125 -8.95 2.34 4.71
CA THR A 125 -10.03 1.75 3.91
C THR A 125 -9.47 1.03 2.67
N HIS A 126 -10.20 0.02 2.20
CA HIS A 126 -9.96 -0.64 0.91
C HIS A 126 -10.96 -0.19 -0.17
N ASP A 127 -11.90 0.68 0.20
CA ASP A 127 -12.93 1.21 -0.69
C ASP A 127 -12.33 2.29 -1.59
N LEU A 128 -12.22 1.99 -2.89
CA LEU A 128 -11.64 2.92 -3.87
C LEU A 128 -12.55 4.12 -4.14
N SER A 129 -13.88 4.01 -3.96
CA SER A 129 -14.79 5.13 -4.13
C SER A 129 -14.55 6.17 -3.04
N ILE A 130 -14.42 5.74 -1.78
CA ILE A 130 -14.08 6.64 -0.66
C ILE A 130 -12.72 7.32 -0.91
N LEU A 131 -11.72 6.57 -1.39
CA LEU A 131 -10.40 7.12 -1.69
C LEU A 131 -10.44 8.12 -2.85
N LEU A 132 -11.15 7.79 -3.93
CA LEU A 132 -11.31 8.66 -5.09
C LEU A 132 -12.03 9.95 -4.72
N ASP A 133 -13.15 9.87 -4.00
CA ASP A 133 -13.92 11.03 -3.56
C ASP A 133 -13.07 11.96 -2.68
N ARG A 134 -12.28 11.38 -1.77
CA ARG A 134 -11.35 12.16 -0.94
C ARG A 134 -10.27 12.86 -1.76
N LEU A 135 -9.68 12.16 -2.74
CA LEU A 135 -8.68 12.77 -3.62
C LEU A 135 -9.30 13.92 -4.43
N LEU A 136 -10.48 13.70 -5.03
CA LEU A 136 -11.18 14.73 -5.80
C LEU A 136 -11.57 15.93 -4.93
N GLU A 137 -11.99 15.72 -3.68
CA GLU A 137 -12.25 16.80 -2.73
C GLU A 137 -11.00 17.67 -2.54
N LEU A 138 -9.85 17.05 -2.24
CA LEU A 138 -8.58 17.75 -2.06
C LEU A 138 -8.23 18.56 -3.31
N LEU A 139 -8.20 17.92 -4.49
CA LEU A 139 -7.84 18.55 -5.75
C LEU A 139 -8.76 19.73 -6.10
N LYS A 140 -10.07 19.60 -5.80
CA LYS A 140 -11.06 20.63 -6.09
C LYS A 140 -10.85 21.92 -5.33
N THR A 141 -10.39 21.84 -4.08
CA THR A 141 -10.15 23.03 -3.26
C THR A 141 -9.08 23.96 -3.84
N ARG A 142 -8.22 23.46 -4.74
CA ARG A 142 -7.08 24.17 -5.32
C ARG A 142 -7.08 24.22 -6.85
N ASP A 143 -8.18 23.81 -7.49
CA ASP A 143 -8.33 23.75 -8.96
C ASP A 143 -7.39 22.78 -9.70
N TYR A 144 -7.01 21.67 -9.04
CA TYR A 144 -6.19 20.59 -9.62
C TYR A 144 -7.02 19.39 -10.10
N ASN A 145 -8.33 19.57 -10.30
CA ASN A 145 -9.24 18.49 -10.71
C ASN A 145 -8.85 17.82 -12.03
N PHE A 146 -8.13 18.56 -12.90
CA PHE A 146 -7.68 18.07 -14.20
C PHE A 146 -6.67 16.94 -14.10
N LEU A 147 -6.04 16.73 -12.93
CA LEU A 147 -5.13 15.61 -12.69
C LEU A 147 -5.85 14.26 -12.70
N ILE A 148 -7.18 14.24 -12.56
CA ILE A 148 -7.98 13.02 -12.57
C ILE A 148 -9.02 13.07 -13.69
N SER A 149 -8.77 12.31 -14.75
CA SER A 149 -9.61 12.20 -15.93
C SER A 149 -10.92 11.43 -15.65
N GLU A 150 -11.92 11.62 -16.52
CA GLU A 150 -13.15 10.82 -16.45
C GLU A 150 -12.90 9.32 -16.72
N VAL A 151 -11.85 8.99 -17.48
CA VAL A 151 -11.43 7.60 -17.73
C VAL A 151 -10.93 6.97 -16.44
N GLN A 152 -10.06 7.66 -15.69
CA GLN A 152 -9.58 7.19 -14.38
C GLN A 152 -10.74 6.96 -13.41
N LYS A 153 -11.68 7.91 -13.32
CA LYS A 153 -12.87 7.77 -12.46
C LYS A 153 -13.70 6.56 -12.84
N LYS A 154 -13.93 6.36 -14.14
CA LYS A 154 -14.67 5.20 -14.64
C LYS A 154 -13.99 3.89 -14.29
N VAL A 155 -12.68 3.76 -14.55
CA VAL A 155 -11.94 2.53 -14.26
C VAL A 155 -12.00 2.19 -12.78
N ILE A 156 -11.76 3.17 -11.91
CA ILE A 156 -11.84 2.98 -10.45
C ILE A 156 -13.23 2.48 -10.02
N ASN A 157 -14.29 3.06 -10.57
CA ASN A 157 -15.66 2.64 -10.28
C ASN A 157 -15.97 1.23 -10.82
N ASP A 158 -15.47 0.87 -12.00
CA ASP A 158 -15.63 -0.47 -12.56
C ASP A 158 -14.96 -1.51 -11.64
N PHE A 159 -13.76 -1.22 -11.10
CA PHE A 159 -13.09 -2.07 -10.11
C PHE A 159 -13.89 -2.20 -8.81
N MET A 160 -14.53 -1.12 -8.35
CA MET A 160 -15.40 -1.16 -7.18
C MET A 160 -16.66 -1.99 -7.39
N GLU A 161 -17.22 -1.98 -8.60
CA GLU A 161 -18.40 -2.79 -8.93
C GLU A 161 -18.07 -4.29 -8.87
N ILE A 162 -16.92 -4.70 -9.39
CA ILE A 162 -16.54 -6.12 -9.47
C ILE A 162 -15.90 -6.65 -8.18
N ASP A 163 -15.30 -5.79 -7.35
CA ASP A 163 -14.62 -6.15 -6.10
C ASP A 163 -14.65 -5.02 -5.05
N SER A 164 -15.84 -4.77 -4.51
CA SER A 164 -16.08 -3.71 -3.52
C SER A 164 -15.32 -3.89 -2.21
N LYS A 165 -15.06 -5.13 -1.79
CA LYS A 165 -14.41 -5.47 -0.52
C LYS A 165 -12.92 -5.84 -0.65
N ASN A 166 -12.35 -5.81 -1.86
CA ASN A 166 -10.98 -6.23 -2.15
C ASN A 166 -10.74 -7.73 -1.87
N ASP A 167 -11.76 -8.57 -1.93
CA ASP A 167 -11.70 -9.97 -1.50
C ASP A 167 -12.25 -10.95 -2.54
N ALA A 168 -12.99 -10.45 -3.54
CA ALA A 168 -13.70 -11.30 -4.47
C ALA A 168 -12.76 -12.11 -5.38
N PHE A 169 -11.64 -11.50 -5.78
CA PHE A 169 -10.60 -12.14 -6.59
C PHE A 169 -9.57 -12.94 -5.78
N ARG A 170 -9.74 -13.01 -4.44
CA ARG A 170 -8.86 -13.78 -3.55
C ARG A 170 -9.55 -15.00 -2.97
N PHE A 171 -10.84 -14.91 -2.71
CA PHE A 171 -11.60 -15.96 -2.07
C PHE A 171 -12.76 -16.39 -2.96
N VAL A 172 -12.92 -17.71 -3.11
CA VAL A 172 -14.06 -18.28 -3.84
C VAL A 172 -15.39 -17.96 -3.14
N TYR A 173 -15.36 -17.92 -1.80
CA TYR A 173 -16.50 -17.59 -0.96
C TYR A 173 -16.20 -16.39 -0.07
N ASP A 174 -17.19 -15.52 0.13
CA ASP A 174 -17.14 -14.43 1.10
C ASP A 174 -17.23 -14.94 2.55
N PHE A 175 -17.12 -14.02 3.52
CA PHE A 175 -17.19 -14.35 4.94
C PHE A 175 -18.57 -14.88 5.37
N GLU A 176 -19.58 -14.71 4.53
CA GLU A 176 -20.94 -15.22 4.68
C GLU A 176 -21.15 -16.57 3.96
N GLY A 177 -20.11 -17.11 3.31
CA GLY A 177 -20.13 -18.38 2.59
C GLY A 177 -20.81 -18.33 1.21
N GLN A 178 -21.10 -17.13 0.68
CA GLN A 178 -21.64 -16.93 -0.66
C GLN A 178 -20.51 -16.87 -1.69
N LEU A 179 -20.78 -17.24 -2.94
CA LEU A 179 -19.79 -17.10 -4.02
C LEU A 179 -19.44 -15.63 -4.25
N SER A 180 -18.15 -15.33 -4.23
CA SER A 180 -17.63 -13.98 -4.51
C SER A 180 -17.94 -13.51 -5.93
N HIS A 181 -17.89 -14.44 -6.89
CA HIS A 181 -18.30 -14.20 -8.27
C HIS A 181 -19.40 -15.19 -8.64
N LYS A 182 -20.53 -14.65 -9.15
CA LYS A 182 -21.65 -15.46 -9.62
C LYS A 182 -21.31 -16.12 -10.96
N TYR A 183 -22.00 -17.20 -11.30
CA TYR A 183 -21.90 -17.85 -12.61
C TYR A 183 -22.65 -17.09 -13.72
N ASP A 184 -22.51 -15.76 -13.77
CA ASP A 184 -23.16 -14.91 -14.78
C ASP A 184 -22.37 -14.80 -16.09
N HIS A 185 -21.24 -15.54 -16.22
CA HIS A 185 -20.40 -15.64 -17.42
C HIS A 185 -19.91 -14.27 -17.96
N LYS A 186 -19.54 -13.34 -17.08
CA LYS A 186 -18.85 -12.11 -17.49
C LYS A 186 -17.51 -12.47 -18.15
N ILE A 187 -17.38 -12.19 -19.45
CA ILE A 187 -16.13 -12.37 -20.19
C ILE A 187 -15.31 -11.09 -20.03
N ILE A 188 -14.07 -11.23 -19.55
CA ILE A 188 -13.13 -10.12 -19.39
C ILE A 188 -11.96 -10.34 -20.35
N ASN A 189 -11.72 -9.40 -21.25
CA ASN A 189 -10.52 -9.41 -22.09
C ASN A 189 -9.35 -8.81 -21.31
N LEU A 190 -8.41 -9.66 -20.90
CA LEU A 190 -7.24 -9.27 -20.11
C LEU A 190 -6.27 -8.36 -20.87
N LEU A 191 -6.24 -8.44 -22.20
CA LEU A 191 -5.40 -7.57 -23.04
C LEU A 191 -5.99 -6.15 -23.11
N ASP A 192 -7.30 -6.03 -23.30
CA ASP A 192 -7.98 -4.72 -23.31
C ASP A 192 -7.91 -4.05 -21.93
N LEU A 193 -8.09 -4.84 -20.86
CA LEU A 193 -7.88 -4.37 -19.49
C LEU A 193 -6.45 -3.87 -19.29
N HIS A 194 -5.45 -4.59 -19.79
CA HIS A 194 -4.05 -4.17 -19.72
C HIS A 194 -3.79 -2.83 -20.42
N TYR A 195 -4.30 -2.64 -21.64
CA TYR A 195 -4.12 -1.36 -22.33
C TYR A 195 -4.79 -0.21 -21.60
N THR A 196 -5.97 -0.46 -21.03
CA THR A 196 -6.64 0.52 -20.16
C THR A 196 -5.75 0.84 -18.96
N MET A 197 -5.22 -0.17 -18.27
CA MET A 197 -4.37 0.04 -17.10
C MET A 197 -3.03 0.70 -17.41
N ASN A 198 -2.49 0.56 -18.63
CA ASN A 198 -1.30 1.29 -19.07
C ASN A 198 -1.59 2.80 -19.16
N GLU A 199 -2.76 3.20 -19.66
CA GLU A 199 -3.20 4.60 -19.66
C GLU A 199 -3.31 5.13 -18.23
N ILE A 200 -4.02 4.41 -17.36
CA ILE A 200 -4.19 4.79 -15.96
C ILE A 200 -2.85 4.91 -15.23
N TYR A 201 -1.95 3.96 -15.45
CA TYR A 201 -0.62 3.96 -14.88
C TYR A 201 0.21 5.16 -15.34
N ASN A 202 0.18 5.45 -16.65
CA ASN A 202 0.88 6.59 -17.20
C ASN A 202 0.38 7.92 -16.62
N ASP A 203 -0.94 8.09 -16.47
CA ASP A 203 -1.53 9.30 -15.90
C ASP A 203 -1.14 9.50 -14.43
N PHE A 204 -1.19 8.44 -13.61
CA PHE A 204 -0.75 8.55 -12.21
C PHE A 204 0.76 8.75 -12.08
N ASN A 205 1.56 8.14 -12.95
CA ASN A 205 3.00 8.40 -12.98
C ASN A 205 3.31 9.85 -13.37
N ALA A 206 2.52 10.46 -14.26
CA ALA A 206 2.66 11.88 -14.55
C ALA A 206 2.47 12.74 -13.29
N ILE A 207 1.55 12.37 -12.40
CA ILE A 207 1.38 13.03 -11.11
C ILE A 207 2.60 12.81 -10.21
N ASP A 208 3.16 11.58 -10.16
CA ASP A 208 4.39 11.31 -9.40
C ASP A 208 5.54 12.21 -9.80
N TYR A 209 5.71 12.47 -11.11
CA TYR A 209 6.75 13.38 -11.60
C TYR A 209 6.58 14.82 -11.10
N LEU A 210 5.35 15.29 -10.84
CA LEU A 210 5.15 16.64 -10.29
C LEU A 210 5.73 16.81 -8.87
N PHE A 211 5.89 15.72 -8.13
CA PHE A 211 6.49 15.70 -6.78
C PHE A 211 7.99 15.38 -6.80
N GLY A 212 8.61 15.30 -7.98
CA GLY A 212 10.06 15.08 -8.14
C GLY A 212 10.90 16.23 -7.58
N ALA A 213 12.22 16.01 -7.50
CA ALA A 213 13.16 17.05 -7.13
C ALA A 213 13.19 18.15 -8.21
N ASP A 214 13.17 19.42 -7.81
CA ASP A 214 13.09 20.62 -8.66
C ASP A 214 11.79 20.73 -9.48
N GLU A 215 10.73 20.00 -9.09
CA GLU A 215 9.46 19.98 -9.82
C GLU A 215 8.37 20.84 -9.15
N ALA A 216 7.27 21.06 -9.87
CA ALA A 216 6.24 22.05 -9.52
C ALA A 216 5.60 21.86 -8.13
N LEU A 217 5.56 20.62 -7.63
CA LEU A 217 4.96 20.25 -6.34
C LEU A 217 6.00 19.63 -5.38
N GLU A 218 7.29 19.90 -5.58
CA GLU A 218 8.34 19.40 -4.69
C GLU A 218 8.05 19.75 -3.22
N ASN A 219 8.19 18.75 -2.36
CA ASN A 219 8.00 18.92 -0.93
C ASN A 219 8.97 18.06 -0.13
N ARG A 220 9.77 18.68 0.74
CA ARG A 220 10.73 17.96 1.60
C ARG A 220 10.06 16.89 2.47
N TYR A 221 8.81 17.12 2.88
CA TYR A 221 8.04 16.20 3.72
C TYR A 221 7.53 14.97 2.95
N SER A 222 7.61 14.98 1.62
CA SER A 222 7.36 13.82 0.76
C SER A 222 8.56 12.88 0.65
N HIS A 223 9.69 13.19 1.29
CA HIS A 223 10.79 12.25 1.40
C HIS A 223 10.32 10.99 2.17
N PRO A 224 10.57 9.77 1.69
CA PRO A 224 9.99 8.53 2.25
C PRO A 224 10.16 8.34 3.76
N SER A 225 11.31 8.72 4.31
CA SER A 225 11.57 8.62 5.75
C SER A 225 10.73 9.59 6.59
N ILE A 226 10.47 10.79 6.08
CA ILE A 226 9.67 11.82 6.75
C ILE A 226 8.18 11.50 6.58
N GLU A 227 7.75 11.13 5.37
CA GLU A 227 6.37 10.71 5.11
C GLU A 227 5.98 9.53 6.00
N GLY A 228 6.81 8.48 6.05
CA GLY A 228 6.55 7.30 6.89
C GLY A 228 6.43 7.63 8.37
N LEU A 229 7.27 8.56 8.85
CA LEU A 229 7.20 9.06 10.22
C LEU A 229 5.90 9.84 10.49
N LEU A 230 5.50 10.74 9.59
CA LEU A 230 4.26 11.50 9.70
C LEU A 230 3.04 10.57 9.71
N VAL A 231 3.01 9.57 8.83
CA VAL A 231 1.93 8.57 8.78
C VAL A 231 1.89 7.73 10.07
N ALA A 232 3.04 7.32 10.60
CA ALA A 232 3.14 6.57 11.85
C ALA A 232 2.67 7.40 13.04
N LEU A 233 3.10 8.66 13.12
CA LEU A 233 2.69 9.59 14.16
C LEU A 233 1.19 9.88 14.10
N ASN A 234 0.64 10.16 12.91
CA ASN A 234 -0.80 10.36 12.72
C ASN A 234 -1.57 9.13 13.21
N SER A 235 -1.12 7.92 12.84
CA SER A 235 -1.72 6.66 13.26
C SER A 235 -1.65 6.44 14.76
N TYR A 236 -0.54 6.84 15.40
CA TYR A 236 -0.37 6.76 16.84
C TYR A 236 -1.29 7.73 17.58
N LEU A 237 -1.33 9.00 17.15
CA LEU A 237 -2.10 10.05 17.82
C LEU A 237 -3.61 9.89 17.62
N THR A 238 -4.06 9.41 16.46
CA THR A 238 -5.49 9.21 16.17
C THR A 238 -6.02 7.85 16.61
N ASN A 239 -5.18 7.00 17.22
CA ASN A 239 -5.60 5.74 17.82
C ASN A 239 -6.58 6.00 18.98
N GLY A 240 -7.66 5.21 19.06
CA GLY A 240 -8.68 5.35 20.11
C GLY A 240 -8.15 5.35 21.55
N LYS A 241 -6.99 4.73 21.82
CA LYS A 241 -6.34 4.75 23.13
C LYS A 241 -5.62 6.07 23.44
N ASN A 242 -4.97 6.65 22.43
CA ASN A 242 -4.06 7.79 22.60
C ASN A 242 -4.77 9.12 22.36
N ARG A 243 -5.80 9.12 21.51
CA ARG A 243 -6.45 10.35 21.07
C ARG A 243 -7.32 11.01 22.14
N LYS A 244 -7.64 10.36 23.27
CA LYS A 244 -8.62 10.85 24.26
C LYS A 244 -7.97 11.30 25.57
N GLY A 245 -8.67 12.18 26.29
CA GLY A 245 -8.29 12.67 27.61
C GLY A 245 -7.14 13.65 27.57
N ILE A 246 -6.97 14.39 26.47
CA ILE A 246 -6.00 15.46 26.30
C ILE A 246 -6.58 16.74 26.90
N ASN A 247 -6.44 16.87 28.22
CA ASN A 247 -7.02 17.97 29.00
C ASN A 247 -5.99 19.03 29.45
N SER A 248 -4.73 18.87 29.03
CA SER A 248 -3.65 19.81 29.34
C SER A 248 -2.49 19.66 28.36
N LEU A 249 -1.73 20.75 28.18
CA LEU A 249 -0.48 20.74 27.41
C LEU A 249 0.54 19.72 27.95
N ALA A 250 0.61 19.53 29.27
CA ALA A 250 1.52 18.57 29.90
C ALA A 250 1.20 17.13 29.47
N LYS A 251 -0.09 16.78 29.36
CA LYS A 251 -0.51 15.46 28.93
C LYS A 251 -0.25 15.24 27.44
N LEU A 252 -0.45 16.27 26.61
CA LEU A 252 -0.08 16.21 25.20
C LEU A 252 1.43 16.02 25.02
N LYS A 253 2.26 16.76 25.76
CA LYS A 253 3.72 16.60 25.78
C LYS A 253 4.13 15.17 26.13
N HIS A 254 3.56 14.62 27.20
CA HIS A 254 3.83 13.24 27.60
C HIS A 254 3.52 12.26 26.46
N LEU A 255 2.35 12.39 25.83
CA LEU A 255 1.96 11.51 24.72
C LEU A 255 2.91 11.62 23.52
N ILE A 256 3.34 12.84 23.17
CA ILE A 256 4.30 13.06 22.07
C ILE A 256 5.66 12.42 22.40
N PHE A 257 6.15 12.57 23.62
CA PHE A 257 7.45 11.99 24.04
C PHE A 257 7.42 10.48 24.24
N GLU A 258 6.24 9.87 24.43
CA GLU A 258 6.09 8.41 24.42
C GLU A 258 6.10 7.80 23.02
N PHE A 259 5.92 8.61 21.97
CA PHE A 259 5.98 8.11 20.60
C PHE A 259 7.41 7.68 20.24
N THR A 260 7.51 6.48 19.67
CA THR A 260 8.77 5.93 19.18
C THR A 260 8.54 5.29 17.81
N PHE A 261 9.46 5.53 16.88
CA PHE A 261 9.41 4.96 15.54
C PHE A 261 10.74 4.31 15.18
N ALA A 262 10.77 2.98 15.10
CA ALA A 262 11.97 2.24 14.72
C ALA A 262 12.04 2.11 13.20
N PHE A 263 13.05 2.73 12.58
CA PHE A 263 13.36 2.54 11.16
C PHE A 263 14.05 1.19 10.92
N ASN A 264 14.88 0.75 11.86
CA ASN A 264 15.53 -0.56 11.90
C ASN A 264 16.02 -0.86 13.33
N GLU A 265 16.66 -2.01 13.55
CA GLU A 265 17.18 -2.42 14.87
C GLU A 265 18.16 -1.43 15.51
N LYS A 266 18.80 -0.58 14.71
CA LYS A 266 19.83 0.38 15.15
C LYS A 266 19.38 1.83 15.13
N SER A 267 18.22 2.13 14.53
CA SER A 267 17.72 3.49 14.34
C SER A 267 16.29 3.59 14.83
N THR A 268 16.10 4.32 15.93
CA THR A 268 14.78 4.66 16.48
C THR A 268 14.69 6.16 16.62
N LEU A 269 13.66 6.76 16.04
CA LEU A 269 13.33 8.15 16.25
C LEU A 269 12.39 8.27 17.45
N LYS A 270 12.71 9.24 18.31
CA LYS A 270 11.91 9.67 19.45
C LYS A 270 11.93 11.20 19.46
N PHE A 271 10.88 11.80 19.97
CA PHE A 271 10.89 13.22 20.30
C PHE A 271 11.64 13.40 21.63
N ASP A 272 12.60 14.30 21.69
CA ASP A 272 13.30 14.68 22.92
C ASP A 272 12.81 16.05 23.40
N ALA A 273 12.84 16.28 24.72
CA ALA A 273 12.54 17.58 25.28
C ALA A 273 13.55 18.66 24.86
N ASP A 274 14.78 18.26 24.50
CA ASP A 274 15.85 19.18 24.08
C ASP A 274 15.69 19.67 22.63
N ASP A 275 15.03 18.90 21.76
CA ASP A 275 14.91 19.19 20.31
C ASP A 275 13.47 19.41 19.83
N THR A 276 12.47 19.16 20.68
CA THR A 276 11.06 19.23 20.32
C THR A 276 10.33 20.27 21.15
N ASN A 277 9.79 21.27 20.47
CA ASN A 277 8.95 22.29 21.09
C ASN A 277 7.47 21.96 20.91
N VAL A 278 6.75 21.85 22.04
CA VAL A 278 5.29 21.69 22.05
C VAL A 278 4.67 22.95 22.65
N THR A 279 3.91 23.67 21.84
CA THR A 279 3.32 24.98 22.18
C THR A 279 1.82 24.97 21.99
N GLU A 280 1.12 25.69 22.85
CA GLU A 280 -0.29 26.01 22.66
C GLU A 280 -0.38 27.21 21.71
N MET A 281 -1.07 27.03 20.58
CA MET A 281 -1.26 28.08 19.58
C MET A 281 -2.56 28.85 19.83
N ASN A 282 -3.62 28.13 20.18
CA ASN A 282 -4.92 28.64 20.63
C ASN A 282 -5.65 27.55 21.43
N GLU A 283 -6.89 27.83 21.86
CA GLU A 283 -7.70 26.95 22.71
C GLU A 283 -7.86 25.51 22.19
N THR A 284 -7.75 25.30 20.86
CA THR A 284 -7.98 23.99 20.23
C THR A 284 -6.81 23.53 19.34
N GLU A 285 -5.72 24.28 19.29
CA GLU A 285 -4.58 23.97 18.42
C GLU A 285 -3.26 24.01 19.17
N TYR A 286 -2.47 22.96 18.96
CA TYR A 286 -1.15 22.78 19.55
C TYR A 286 -0.11 22.54 18.46
N GLY A 287 0.96 23.31 18.49
CA GLY A 287 2.10 23.14 17.60
C GLY A 287 3.12 22.16 18.20
N VAL A 288 3.60 21.21 17.39
CA VAL A 288 4.75 20.38 17.71
C VAL A 288 5.78 20.58 16.60
N SER A 289 6.97 21.05 16.96
CA SER A 289 8.03 21.35 15.99
C SER A 289 9.37 20.80 16.47
N ASN A 290 10.14 20.24 15.55
CA ASN A 290 11.55 19.90 15.71
C ASN A 290 12.34 20.31 14.45
N ASP A 291 13.60 19.92 14.37
CA ASP A 291 14.47 20.23 13.21
C ASP A 291 13.98 19.65 11.88
N TYR A 292 13.12 18.63 11.92
CA TYR A 292 12.65 17.91 10.73
C TYR A 292 11.33 18.46 10.20
N PHE A 293 10.36 18.76 11.07
CA PHE A 293 9.03 19.21 10.66
C PHE A 293 8.29 19.99 11.75
N THR A 294 7.27 20.72 11.32
CA THR A 294 6.25 21.28 12.20
C THR A 294 4.90 20.64 11.90
N ILE A 295 4.19 20.21 12.94
CA ILE A 295 2.80 19.76 12.85
C ILE A 295 1.91 20.61 13.75
N VAL A 296 0.63 20.67 13.37
CA VAL A 296 -0.44 21.24 14.18
C VAL A 296 -1.43 20.15 14.53
N LEU A 297 -1.71 20.02 15.82
CA LEU A 297 -2.70 19.10 16.37
C LEU A 297 -3.96 19.89 16.72
N HIS A 298 -5.10 19.46 16.19
CA HIS A 298 -6.39 19.98 16.59
C HIS A 298 -6.97 19.09 17.69
N VAL A 299 -7.19 19.67 18.87
CA VAL A 299 -7.74 19.00 20.04
C VAL A 299 -9.06 19.68 20.39
N ASP A 300 -10.13 18.90 20.42
CA ASP A 300 -11.47 19.36 20.76
C ASP A 300 -12.14 18.35 21.68
N ASN A 301 -12.84 18.82 22.71
CA ASN A 301 -13.48 17.97 23.73
C ASN A 301 -12.53 16.93 24.32
N GLU A 302 -11.32 17.36 24.68
CA GLU A 302 -10.23 16.52 25.19
C GLU A 302 -9.81 15.38 24.24
N GLU A 303 -10.10 15.50 22.94
CA GLU A 303 -9.80 14.50 21.92
C GLU A 303 -9.00 15.08 20.76
N ILE A 304 -7.90 14.43 20.37
CA ILE A 304 -7.16 14.75 19.14
C ILE A 304 -8.05 14.38 17.96
N LYS A 305 -8.54 15.40 17.24
CA LYS A 305 -9.39 15.24 16.06
C LYS A 305 -8.58 15.04 14.79
N SER A 306 -7.46 15.76 14.67
CA SER A 306 -6.62 15.69 13.47
C SER A 306 -5.20 16.18 13.72
N MET A 307 -4.30 15.79 12.83
CA MET A 307 -2.95 16.31 12.69
C MET A 307 -2.77 16.85 11.27
N ARG A 308 -2.08 17.97 11.11
CA ARG A 308 -1.64 18.47 9.80
C ARG A 308 -0.17 18.91 9.85
N VAL A 309 0.52 18.81 8.73
CA VAL A 309 1.87 19.38 8.57
C VAL A 309 1.75 20.89 8.36
N LYS A 310 2.72 21.65 8.83
CA LYS A 310 2.84 23.09 8.61
C LYS A 310 4.23 23.42 8.04
N HIS A 311 4.27 24.17 6.94
CA HIS A 311 5.51 24.60 6.28
C HIS A 311 6.14 25.80 6.99
#